data_AF-A0A2A3ITN5-F1
#
_entry.id   AF-A0A2A3ITN5-F1
#
_cell.length_a   1.000
_cell.length_b   1.000
_cell.length_c   1.000
_cell.angle_alpha   90.00
_cell.angle_beta   90.00
_cell.angle_gamma   90.00
#
_symmetry.space_group_name_H-M   'P 1'
#
loop_
_entity.id
_entity.type
_entity.pdbx_description
1 polymer ?
#
loop_
_entity_poly.entity_id
_entity_poly.type
_entity_poly.pdbx_seq_one_letter_code
_entity_poly.pdbx_strand_id
1 'polypeptide(L)'
;MLPKSMVDLYVAIRRDVRAGMSNRAVQSKYGVGFRTVKAVMEFVWPEPRKQLPPRKTRLDAFKPAIDQMLRADLDAPRKQRHTVKRIFDRLLDEHGAVEVTYPMVRAYVAARRTQIPIEAGRGPLNGFIPQTHLPGAEAEVDFFWGA
;
A
#
# COMPACT_ATOMS: atom_id res chain seq x y z
N MET A 1 9.74 -35.68 -9.62
CA MET A 1 8.94 -34.72 -8.84
C MET A 1 8.93 -33.40 -9.59
N LEU A 2 7.77 -32.76 -9.75
CA LEU A 2 7.72 -31.41 -10.32
C LEU A 2 8.41 -30.43 -9.34
N PRO A 3 9.20 -29.48 -9.85
CA PRO A 3 9.87 -28.48 -9.02
C PRO A 3 8.85 -27.66 -8.23
N LYS A 4 9.14 -27.38 -6.95
CA LYS A 4 8.22 -26.70 -6.02
C LYS A 4 8.36 -25.18 -6.02
N SER A 5 9.48 -24.67 -6.55
CA SER A 5 9.75 -23.24 -6.71
C SER A 5 10.28 -22.90 -8.11
N MET A 6 10.24 -21.62 -8.47
CA MET A 6 10.80 -21.13 -9.75
C MET A 6 12.31 -21.37 -9.86
N VAL A 7 13.02 -21.31 -8.72
CA VAL A 7 14.46 -21.61 -8.64
C VAL A 7 14.71 -23.09 -8.90
N ASP A 8 13.93 -23.98 -8.28
CA ASP A 8 14.05 -25.43 -8.49
C ASP A 8 13.77 -25.80 -9.96
N LEU A 9 12.83 -25.11 -10.60
CA LEU A 9 12.51 -25.28 -12.01
C LEU A 9 13.71 -24.94 -12.90
N TYR A 10 14.39 -23.84 -12.61
CA TYR A 10 15.60 -23.42 -13.35
C TYR A 10 16.72 -24.46 -13.20
N VAL A 11 16.97 -24.93 -11.97
CA VAL A 11 17.98 -25.96 -11.71
C VAL A 11 17.65 -27.27 -12.44
N ALA A 12 16.40 -27.70 -12.39
CA ALA A 12 15.94 -28.94 -13.02
C ALA A 12 16.06 -28.88 -14.55
N ILE A 13 15.65 -27.77 -15.17
CA ILE A 13 15.79 -27.56 -16.62
C ILE A 13 17.26 -27.58 -17.04
N ARG A 14 18.16 -26.90 -16.32
CA ARG A 14 19.60 -26.94 -16.66
C ARG A 14 20.18 -28.34 -16.54
N ARG A 15 19.79 -29.09 -15.51
CA ARG A 15 20.23 -30.49 -15.32
C ARG A 15 19.83 -31.36 -16.51
N ASP A 16 18.58 -31.26 -16.96
CA ASP A 16 18.06 -32.07 -18.05
C ASP A 16 18.66 -31.72 -19.41
N VAL A 17 18.90 -30.43 -19.67
CA VAL A 17 19.58 -30.02 -20.91
C VAL A 17 21.04 -30.43 -20.91
N ARG A 18 21.74 -30.33 -19.77
CA ARG A 18 23.11 -30.88 -19.64
C ARG A 18 23.15 -32.40 -19.80
N ALA A 19 22.08 -33.10 -19.43
CA ALA A 19 21.92 -34.53 -19.67
C ALA A 19 21.56 -34.88 -21.13
N GLY A 20 21.50 -33.89 -22.03
CA GLY A 20 21.28 -34.09 -23.47
C GLY A 20 19.81 -34.05 -23.91
N MET A 21 18.86 -33.68 -23.04
CA MET A 21 17.47 -33.53 -23.47
C MET A 21 17.29 -32.35 -24.42
N SER A 22 16.51 -32.55 -25.47
CA SER A 22 16.16 -31.47 -26.40
C SER A 22 15.28 -30.42 -25.70
N ASN A 23 15.39 -29.17 -26.14
CA ASN A 23 14.57 -28.08 -25.64
C ASN A 23 13.06 -28.38 -25.74
N ARG A 24 12.63 -29.14 -26.75
CA ARG A 24 11.23 -29.54 -26.93
C ARG A 24 10.81 -30.57 -25.88
N ALA A 25 11.66 -31.56 -25.58
CA ALA A 25 11.39 -32.53 -24.52
C ALA A 25 11.30 -31.87 -23.15
N VAL A 26 12.16 -30.89 -22.87
CA VAL A 26 12.13 -30.08 -21.64
C VAL A 26 10.84 -29.26 -21.52
N GLN A 27 10.40 -28.63 -22.61
CA GLN A 27 9.13 -27.88 -22.63
C GLN A 27 7.95 -28.80 -22.27
N SER A 28 7.87 -29.98 -22.88
CA SER A 28 6.82 -30.95 -22.60
C SER A 28 6.90 -31.50 -21.18
N LYS A 29 8.10 -31.78 -20.66
CA LYS A 29 8.31 -32.36 -19.32
C LYS A 29 7.93 -31.41 -18.19
N TYR A 30 8.26 -30.12 -18.33
CA TYR A 30 8.04 -29.11 -17.28
C TYR A 30 6.83 -28.21 -17.54
N GLY A 31 6.14 -28.34 -18.68
CA GLY A 31 5.01 -27.50 -19.05
C GLY A 31 5.39 -26.03 -19.25
N VAL A 32 6.59 -25.77 -19.77
CA VAL A 32 7.12 -24.41 -19.95
C VAL A 32 7.23 -24.05 -21.44
N GLY A 33 7.15 -22.76 -21.76
CA GLY A 33 7.37 -22.28 -23.13
C GLY A 33 8.86 -22.18 -23.49
N PHE A 34 9.16 -22.12 -24.79
CA PHE A 34 10.52 -21.93 -25.32
C PHE A 34 11.25 -20.72 -24.71
N ARG A 35 10.56 -19.59 -24.51
CA ARG A 35 11.13 -18.38 -23.89
C ARG A 35 11.64 -18.64 -22.47
N THR A 36 10.94 -19.47 -21.70
CA THR A 36 11.38 -19.85 -20.36
C THR A 36 12.63 -20.72 -20.41
N VAL A 37 12.67 -21.72 -21.31
CA VAL A 37 13.86 -22.56 -21.48
C VAL A 37 15.06 -21.72 -21.89
N LYS A 38 14.88 -20.78 -22.83
CA LYS A 38 15.93 -19.83 -23.23
C LYS A 38 16.41 -18.97 -22.06
N ALA A 39 15.48 -18.39 -21.29
CA ALA A 39 15.81 -17.59 -20.11
C ALA A 39 16.58 -18.38 -19.05
N VAL A 40 16.27 -19.67 -18.86
CA VAL A 40 17.00 -20.54 -17.92
C VAL A 40 18.46 -20.76 -18.35
N MET A 41 18.73 -20.79 -19.65
CA MET A 41 20.09 -20.93 -20.19
C MET A 41 20.89 -19.63 -20.11
N GLU A 42 20.21 -18.49 -20.25
CA GLU A 42 20.84 -17.16 -20.25
C GLU A 42 21.07 -16.63 -18.83
N PHE A 43 20.15 -16.89 -17.88
CA PHE A 43 20.18 -16.32 -16.53
C PHE A 43 20.30 -17.39 -15.46
N VAL A 44 21.17 -17.17 -14.47
CA VAL A 44 21.38 -18.08 -13.32
C VAL A 44 20.18 -18.09 -12.37
N TRP A 45 19.52 -16.95 -12.21
CA TRP A 45 18.37 -16.77 -11.32
C TRP A 45 17.15 -16.34 -12.13
N PRO A 46 15.93 -16.80 -11.77
CA PRO A 46 14.72 -16.30 -12.40
C PRO A 46 14.57 -14.82 -12.09
N GLU A 47 14.36 -14.00 -13.12
CA GLU A 47 14.05 -12.59 -12.90
C GLU A 47 12.78 -12.47 -12.05
N PRO A 48 12.76 -11.59 -11.05
CA PRO A 48 11.55 -11.32 -10.31
C PRO A 48 10.49 -10.80 -11.28
N ARG A 49 9.24 -11.18 -11.05
CA ARG A 49 8.13 -10.66 -11.86
C ARG A 49 8.15 -9.15 -11.79
N LYS A 50 8.17 -8.51 -12.97
CA LYS A 50 8.03 -7.06 -13.09
C LYS A 50 6.75 -6.65 -12.38
N GLN A 51 6.87 -5.79 -11.37
CA GLN A 51 5.70 -5.22 -10.73
C GLN A 51 5.01 -4.31 -11.74
N LEU A 52 3.72 -4.54 -11.95
CA LEU A 52 2.93 -3.62 -12.76
C LEU A 52 2.90 -2.26 -12.05
N PRO A 53 3.00 -1.15 -12.79
CA PRO A 53 2.80 0.15 -12.18
C PRO A 53 1.40 0.18 -11.54
N PRO A 54 1.24 0.87 -10.40
CA PRO A 54 -0.07 1.01 -9.77
C PRO A 54 -1.05 1.61 -10.78
N ARG A 55 -2.24 1.03 -10.87
CA ARG A 55 -3.28 1.53 -11.77
C ARG A 55 -3.68 2.92 -11.33
N LYS A 56 -3.69 3.87 -12.27
CA LYS A 56 -4.20 5.21 -12.00
C LYS A 56 -5.67 5.12 -11.60
N THR A 57 -6.02 5.80 -10.52
CA THR A 57 -7.40 5.89 -10.02
C THR A 57 -7.99 7.24 -10.41
N ARG A 58 -9.32 7.31 -10.53
CA ARG A 58 -10.02 8.59 -10.77
C ARG A 58 -9.73 9.65 -9.71
N LEU A 59 -9.38 9.22 -8.50
CA LEU A 59 -9.00 10.11 -7.41
C LEU A 59 -7.68 10.83 -7.65
N ASP A 60 -6.79 10.29 -8.50
CA ASP A 60 -5.42 10.78 -8.66
C ASP A 60 -5.35 12.25 -9.06
N ALA A 61 -6.29 12.70 -9.91
CA ALA A 61 -6.39 14.10 -10.32
C ALA A 61 -6.70 15.06 -9.16
N PHE A 62 -7.41 14.56 -8.13
CA PHE A 62 -7.90 15.35 -7.00
C PHE A 62 -7.04 15.20 -5.73
N LYS A 63 -6.06 14.29 -5.74
CA LYS A 63 -5.13 14.09 -4.62
C LYS A 63 -4.43 15.39 -4.19
N PRO A 64 -3.93 16.26 -5.10
CA PRO A 64 -3.29 17.50 -4.69
C PRO A 64 -4.24 18.44 -3.94
N ALA A 65 -5.50 18.53 -4.36
CA ALA A 65 -6.51 19.34 -3.68
C ALA A 65 -6.83 18.80 -2.28
N ILE A 66 -7.03 17.49 -2.14
CA ILE A 66 -7.24 16.85 -0.83
C ILE A 66 -6.05 17.10 0.09
N ASP A 67 -4.83 16.93 -0.42
CA ASP A 67 -3.61 17.13 0.34
C ASP A 67 -3.47 18.59 0.80
N GLN A 68 -3.84 19.57 -0.04
CA GLN A 68 -3.83 20.98 0.34
C GLN A 68 -4.82 21.27 1.47
N MET A 69 -6.06 20.73 1.39
CA MET A 69 -7.04 20.86 2.46
C MET A 69 -6.54 20.24 3.77
N LEU A 70 -5.93 19.06 3.71
CA LEU A 70 -5.38 18.38 4.89
C LEU A 70 -4.15 19.09 5.48
N ARG A 71 -3.33 19.76 4.65
CA ARG A 71 -2.23 20.60 5.13
C ARG A 71 -2.75 21.84 5.85
N ALA A 72 -3.76 22.51 5.29
CA ALA A 72 -4.43 23.63 5.96
C ALA A 72 -5.07 23.21 7.29
N ASP A 73 -5.60 21.99 7.39
CA ASP A 73 -6.14 21.43 8.63
C ASP A 73 -5.11 21.26 9.75
N LEU A 74 -3.81 21.22 9.44
CA LEU A 74 -2.76 21.11 10.46
C LEU A 74 -2.68 22.37 11.34
N ASP A 75 -2.91 23.53 10.75
CA ASP A 75 -2.90 24.83 11.43
C ASP A 75 -4.26 25.16 12.06
N ALA A 76 -5.33 24.49 11.62
CA ALA A 76 -6.66 24.70 12.14
C ALA A 76 -6.86 24.05 13.54
N PRO A 77 -7.58 24.74 14.45
CA PRO A 77 -8.07 24.14 15.70
C PRO A 77 -8.83 22.84 15.44
N ARG A 78 -8.76 21.88 16.37
CA ARG A 78 -9.32 20.52 16.19
C ARG A 78 -10.78 20.50 15.71
N LYS A 79 -11.60 21.45 16.20
CA LYS A 79 -13.03 21.57 15.84
C LYS A 79 -13.27 22.13 14.43
N GLN A 80 -12.28 22.79 13.82
CA GLN A 80 -12.36 23.41 12.50
C GLN A 80 -11.76 22.56 11.38
N ARG A 81 -11.10 21.45 11.72
CA ARG A 81 -10.52 20.52 10.73
C ARG A 81 -11.60 19.87 9.88
N HIS A 82 -11.34 19.71 8.59
CA HIS A 82 -12.31 19.13 7.68
C HIS A 82 -12.59 17.66 8.03
N THR A 83 -13.87 17.29 8.01
CA THR A 83 -14.28 15.88 8.01
C THR A 83 -14.12 15.31 6.60
N VAL A 84 -14.04 13.99 6.47
CA VAL A 84 -13.98 13.33 5.16
C VAL A 84 -15.18 13.73 4.29
N LYS A 85 -16.37 13.83 4.90
CA LYS A 85 -17.58 14.30 4.23
C LYS A 85 -17.39 15.72 3.69
N ARG A 86 -16.90 16.65 4.51
CA ARG A 86 -16.65 18.03 4.07
C ARG A 86 -15.62 18.12 2.94
N ILE A 87 -14.56 17.30 2.97
CA ILE A 87 -13.58 17.21 1.87
C ILE A 87 -14.27 16.70 0.60
N PHE A 88 -15.08 15.64 0.72
CA PHE A 88 -15.80 15.07 -0.41
C PHE A 88 -16.79 16.07 -1.03
N ASP A 89 -17.59 16.74 -0.22
CA ASP A 89 -18.56 17.75 -0.68
C ASP A 89 -17.82 18.89 -1.40
N ARG A 90 -16.71 19.41 -0.84
CA ARG A 90 -15.88 20.42 -1.51
C ARG A 90 -15.25 19.92 -2.83
N LEU A 91 -14.89 18.65 -2.93
CA LEU A 91 -14.41 18.09 -4.20
C LEU A 91 -15.50 18.07 -5.28
N LEU A 92 -16.75 17.82 -4.90
CA LEU A 92 -17.86 17.90 -5.84
C LEU A 92 -18.13 19.35 -6.25
N ASP A 93 -18.21 20.25 -5.28
CA ASP A 93 -18.63 21.64 -5.49
C ASP A 93 -17.54 22.49 -6.18
N GLU A 94 -16.28 22.42 -5.71
CA GLU A 94 -15.18 23.27 -6.18
C GLU A 94 -14.42 22.65 -7.35
N HIS A 95 -14.36 21.31 -7.42
CA HIS A 95 -13.52 20.60 -8.39
C HIS A 95 -14.30 19.75 -9.40
N GLY A 96 -15.64 19.69 -9.30
CA GLY A 96 -16.48 18.92 -10.23
C GLY A 96 -16.14 17.43 -10.24
N ALA A 97 -15.75 16.85 -9.10
CA ALA A 97 -15.26 15.47 -8.99
C ALA A 97 -16.36 14.40 -9.06
N VAL A 98 -17.26 14.47 -10.06
CA VAL A 98 -18.47 13.63 -10.19
C VAL A 98 -18.15 12.14 -10.26
N GLU A 99 -16.98 11.77 -10.80
CA GLU A 99 -16.60 10.36 -10.94
C GLU A 99 -15.91 9.77 -9.70
N VAL A 100 -15.66 10.59 -8.67
CA VAL A 100 -15.04 10.17 -7.41
C VAL A 100 -16.12 9.80 -6.41
N THR A 101 -15.91 8.69 -5.69
CA THR A 101 -16.85 8.24 -4.67
C THR A 101 -16.33 8.52 -3.25
N TYR A 102 -17.24 8.70 -2.31
CA TYR A 102 -16.91 8.92 -0.90
C TYR A 102 -15.94 7.86 -0.32
N PRO A 103 -16.11 6.54 -0.54
CA PRO A 103 -15.16 5.54 -0.04
C PRO A 103 -13.72 5.73 -0.56
N MET A 104 -13.55 6.18 -1.81
CA MET A 104 -12.23 6.46 -2.38
C MET A 104 -11.55 7.62 -1.65
N VAL A 105 -12.29 8.71 -1.42
CA VAL A 105 -11.79 9.86 -0.64
C VAL A 105 -11.51 9.45 0.79
N ARG A 106 -12.40 8.70 1.44
CA ARG A 106 -12.21 8.21 2.81
C ARG A 106 -10.94 7.39 2.96
N ALA A 107 -10.71 6.42 2.07
CA ALA A 107 -9.53 5.56 2.10
C ALA A 107 -8.24 6.39 1.95
N TYR A 108 -8.24 7.34 1.00
CA TYR A 108 -7.10 8.21 0.78
C TYR A 108 -6.82 9.16 1.95
N VAL A 109 -7.85 9.85 2.46
CA VAL A 109 -7.73 10.76 3.60
C VAL A 109 -7.25 10.02 4.85
N ALA A 110 -7.71 8.79 5.10
CA ALA A 110 -7.25 7.99 6.23
C ALA A 110 -5.74 7.73 6.18
N ALA A 111 -5.19 7.40 5.00
CA ALA A 111 -3.76 7.23 4.83
C ALA A 111 -2.99 8.57 4.96
N ARG A 112 -3.49 9.63 4.33
CA ARG A 112 -2.80 10.94 4.31
C ARG A 112 -2.81 11.66 5.65
N ARG A 113 -3.81 11.44 6.51
CA ARG A 113 -3.86 12.05 7.85
C ARG A 113 -2.69 11.66 8.76
N THR A 114 -2.06 10.51 8.53
CA THR A 114 -0.83 10.12 9.23
C THR A 114 0.41 10.66 8.51
N GLN A 115 0.42 10.63 7.18
CA GLN A 115 1.60 10.99 6.38
C GLN A 115 1.87 12.50 6.35
N ILE A 116 0.83 13.31 6.16
CA ILE A 116 0.95 14.76 5.97
C ILE A 116 1.57 15.48 7.19
N PRO A 117 1.20 15.17 8.45
CA PRO A 117 1.90 15.73 9.61
C PRO A 117 3.38 15.37 9.63
N ILE A 118 3.74 14.13 9.27
CA ILE A 118 5.14 13.67 9.22
C ILE A 118 5.92 14.43 8.15
N GLU A 119 5.37 14.57 6.94
CA GLU A 119 5.94 15.37 5.85
C GLU A 119 6.13 16.84 6.25
N ALA A 120 5.21 17.39 7.05
CA ALA A 120 5.25 18.76 7.54
C ALA A 120 6.14 18.94 8.80
N GLY A 121 6.84 17.91 9.26
CA GLY A 121 7.69 17.98 10.46
C GLY A 121 6.93 18.12 11.78
N ARG A 122 5.62 17.85 11.78
CA ARG A 122 4.72 17.92 12.96
C ARG A 122 4.25 16.55 13.45
N GLY A 123 4.74 15.47 12.83
CA GLY A 123 4.48 14.09 13.26
C GLY A 123 5.33 13.72 14.48
N PRO A 124 4.92 12.72 15.28
CA PRO A 124 5.70 12.29 16.44
C PRO A 124 7.08 11.75 16.03
N LEU A 125 8.14 12.14 16.75
CA LEU A 125 9.54 11.73 16.55
C LEU A 125 9.83 10.26 16.99
N ASN A 126 8.93 9.32 16.71
CA ASN A 126 8.79 8.01 17.39
C ASN A 126 8.08 8.14 18.73
N GLY A 127 6.96 7.43 18.90
CA GLY A 127 6.21 7.48 20.16
C GLY A 127 4.98 6.58 20.15
N PHE A 128 5.20 5.27 20.05
CA PHE A 128 4.27 4.31 20.63
C PHE A 128 5.05 3.48 21.65
N ILE A 129 5.18 4.00 22.87
CA ILE A 129 5.39 3.15 24.04
C ILE A 129 3.97 2.69 24.43
N PRO A 130 3.59 1.42 24.24
CA PRO A 130 2.33 0.95 24.78
C PRO A 130 2.42 1.02 26.29
N GLN A 131 1.79 2.02 26.88
CA GLN A 131 1.57 2.06 28.32
C GLN A 131 0.48 1.03 28.62
N THR A 132 0.90 -0.20 28.95
CA THR A 132 0.01 -1.22 29.49
C THR A 132 -0.42 -0.78 30.88
N HIS A 133 -1.55 -0.09 30.96
CA HIS A 133 -2.31 0.03 32.19
C HIS A 133 -3.16 -1.24 32.33
N LEU A 134 -2.83 -2.08 33.31
CA LEU A 134 -3.74 -3.15 33.74
C LEU A 134 -5.05 -2.49 34.23
N PRO A 135 -6.23 -3.00 33.84
CA PRO A 135 -7.49 -2.43 34.31
C PRO A 135 -7.59 -2.54 35.85
N GLY A 136 -7.68 -1.40 36.55
CA GLY A 136 -7.99 -1.35 37.99
C GLY A 136 -7.01 -0.62 38.92
N ALA A 137 -6.10 0.23 38.43
CA ALA A 137 -5.02 0.79 39.28
C ALA A 137 -5.30 2.15 39.94
N GLU A 138 -6.20 3.01 39.46
CA GLU A 138 -6.40 4.33 40.07
C GLU A 138 -7.89 4.68 40.12
N ALA A 139 -8.47 4.48 41.31
CA ALA A 139 -9.69 5.15 41.71
C ALA A 139 -9.30 6.52 42.26
N GLU A 140 -9.83 7.59 41.68
CA GLU A 140 -9.84 8.89 42.33
C GLU A 140 -11.20 9.56 42.14
N VAL A 141 -11.64 10.17 43.24
CA VAL A 141 -13.02 10.54 43.59
C VAL A 141 -13.07 12.06 43.80
N ASP A 142 -14.21 12.66 43.45
CA ASP A 142 -14.75 13.99 43.80
C ASP A 142 -14.01 15.24 43.23
N PHE A 143 -14.64 16.39 42.93
CA PHE A 143 -15.74 17.10 43.61
C PHE A 143 -16.65 17.93 42.67
N PHE A 144 -17.78 18.31 43.24
CA PHE A 144 -19.03 18.92 42.74
C PHE A 144 -19.00 20.49 42.64
N TRP A 145 -20.04 21.06 41.99
CA TRP A 145 -20.72 22.39 42.12
C TRP A 145 -20.38 23.37 40.99
N GLY A 146 -21.29 24.01 40.26
CA GLY A 146 -22.70 24.42 40.40
C GLY A 146 -22.81 25.77 39.63
N ALA A 147 -23.91 26.32 39.14
CA ALA A 147 -25.35 26.09 39.12
C ALA A 147 -25.88 26.67 37.79
#